data_AF-A0A6B0GN49-F1
#
_entry.id   AF-A0A6B0GN49-F1
#
_cell.length_a   1.000
_cell.length_b   1.000
_cell.length_c   1.000
_cell.angle_alpha   90.00
_cell.angle_beta   90.00
_cell.angle_gamma   90.00
#
_symmetry.space_group_name_H-M   'P 1'
#
loop_
_entity.id
_entity.type
_entity.pdbx_description
1 polymer ?
#
loop_
_entity_poly.entity_id
_entity_poly.type
_entity_poly.pdbx_seq_one_letter_code
_entity_poly.pdbx_strand_id
1 'polypeptide(L)'
;MSSSLSLPATVEALEGKAKEHKQAQNTQYHVSVAEHNIHELNGELDELVGSLGELRYYKTVLEDALGGSAPTATIDAVQLAKKAASVTQEELLANVQTGDIGQEEINLNEVSTDSGSRVTVELTEEVETQISQIEAAKRQLKQATNQIKKLIKNGGQNWKGRTEWEEKVRAAEELQSILGSQSKDFNRALNQIRRLLRREMMDSSDSATNFVRQWGRATSNWEKHQSLQSFDAFQEEHNLSDSTVDEIRKLSKSEQLTLADASLNSLKEMKSVSELESAVKLSL
;
A
#
# COMPACT_ATOMS: atom_id res chain seq x y z
N MET A 1 8.77 63.96 47.16
CA MET A 1 8.21 63.16 48.26
C MET A 1 8.35 61.70 47.87
N SER A 2 9.47 61.07 48.24
CA SER A 2 9.69 59.64 47.97
C SER A 2 8.95 58.86 49.04
N SER A 3 7.81 58.28 48.68
CA SER A 3 7.07 57.35 49.53
C SER A 3 7.90 56.08 49.67
N SER A 4 8.78 56.02 50.67
CA SER A 4 9.48 54.79 51.01
C SER A 4 8.44 53.80 51.54
N LEU A 5 8.09 52.80 50.74
CA LEU A 5 7.39 51.62 51.22
C LEU A 5 8.17 51.06 52.41
N SER A 6 7.47 50.68 53.47
CA SER A 6 8.12 50.01 54.61
C SER A 6 8.75 48.71 54.13
N LEU A 7 9.90 48.33 54.72
CA LEU A 7 10.56 47.06 54.43
C LEU A 7 9.58 45.86 54.43
N PRO A 8 8.65 45.73 55.41
CA PRO A 8 7.63 44.68 55.38
C PRO A 8 6.73 44.71 54.15
N ALA A 9 6.24 45.88 53.71
CA ALA A 9 5.38 45.99 52.53
C ALA A 9 6.12 45.67 51.23
N THR A 10 7.44 45.93 51.20
CA THR A 10 8.30 45.59 50.06
C THR A 10 8.54 44.07 50.00
N VAL A 11 8.73 43.43 51.16
CA VAL A 11 8.89 41.96 51.27
C VAL A 11 7.62 41.24 50.83
N GLU A 12 6.44 41.67 51.30
CA GLU A 12 5.15 41.07 50.92
C GLU A 12 4.87 41.19 49.40
N ALA A 13 5.21 42.34 48.80
CA ALA A 13 5.10 42.53 47.35
C ALA A 13 6.09 41.65 46.55
N LEU A 14 7.28 41.39 47.10
CA LEU A 14 8.26 40.48 46.49
C LEU A 14 7.83 39.01 46.62
N GLU A 15 7.26 38.62 47.76
CA GLU A 15 6.68 37.29 47.96
C GLU A 15 5.51 37.04 46.99
N GLY A 16 4.65 38.05 46.80
CA GLY A 16 3.57 38.00 45.79
C GLY A 16 4.11 37.78 44.38
N LYS A 17 5.11 38.56 43.96
CA LYS A 17 5.74 38.41 42.64
C LYS A 17 6.46 37.07 42.46
N ALA A 18 7.12 36.56 43.50
CA ALA A 18 7.78 35.26 43.47
C ALA A 18 6.75 34.13 43.28
N LYS A 19 5.60 34.23 43.93
CA LYS A 19 4.49 33.29 43.76
C LYS A 19 3.90 33.34 42.34
N GLU A 20 3.64 34.54 41.81
CA GLU A 20 3.17 34.73 40.43
C GLU A 20 4.15 34.16 39.40
N HIS A 21 5.46 34.44 39.57
CA HIS A 21 6.49 33.91 38.69
C HIS A 21 6.57 32.39 38.74
N LYS A 22 6.50 31.78 39.93
CA LYS A 22 6.49 30.33 40.11
C LYS A 22 5.26 29.68 39.46
N GLN A 23 4.08 30.31 39.58
CA GLN A 23 2.86 29.85 38.90
C GLN A 23 2.98 29.93 37.38
N ALA A 24 3.55 31.03 36.85
CA ALA A 24 3.78 31.18 35.42
C ALA A 24 4.76 30.12 34.88
N GLN A 25 5.85 29.85 35.61
CA GLN A 25 6.81 28.79 35.25
C GLN A 25 6.18 27.39 35.28
N ASN A 26 5.37 27.09 36.30
CA ASN A 26 4.66 25.82 36.37
C ASN A 26 3.68 25.64 35.20
N THR A 27 2.91 26.71 34.90
CA THR A 27 2.02 26.73 33.75
C THR A 27 2.79 26.50 32.44
N GLN A 28 3.94 27.15 32.26
CA GLN A 28 4.77 26.99 31.07
C GLN A 28 5.32 25.56 30.92
N TYR A 29 5.68 24.91 32.04
CA TYR A 29 6.08 23.51 32.05
C TYR A 29 4.94 22.60 31.58
N HIS A 30 3.75 22.71 32.18
CA HIS A 30 2.58 21.91 31.78
C HIS A 30 2.16 22.14 30.33
N VAL A 31 2.25 23.37 29.82
CA VAL A 31 2.02 23.67 28.39
C VAL A 31 3.03 22.93 27.53
N SER A 32 4.32 22.93 27.91
CA SER A 32 5.37 22.21 27.16
C SER A 32 5.13 20.69 27.15
N VAL A 33 4.61 20.12 28.26
CA VAL A 33 4.19 18.71 28.35
C VAL A 33 3.03 18.42 27.41
N ALA A 34 1.98 19.24 27.44
CA ALA A 34 0.84 19.07 26.55
C ALA A 34 1.25 19.16 25.08
N GLU A 35 2.09 20.14 24.71
CA GLU A 35 2.59 20.29 23.34
C GLU A 35 3.40 19.07 22.89
N HIS A 36 4.29 18.55 23.73
CA HIS A 36 5.08 17.35 23.43
C HIS A 36 4.17 16.12 23.24
N ASN A 37 3.26 15.88 24.19
CA ASN A 37 2.31 14.75 24.13
C ASN A 37 1.45 14.78 22.86
N ILE A 38 0.90 15.95 22.52
CA ILE A 38 0.09 16.14 21.32
C ILE A 38 0.92 15.87 20.06
N HIS A 39 2.18 16.31 20.04
CA HIS A 39 3.07 16.08 18.90
C HIS A 39 3.33 14.58 18.68
N GLU A 40 3.71 13.84 19.72
CA GLU A 40 3.99 12.41 19.63
C GLU A 40 2.74 11.61 19.21
N LEU A 41 1.58 11.92 19.81
CA LEU A 41 0.34 11.24 19.45
C LEU A 41 -0.08 11.50 18.01
N ASN A 42 0.04 12.75 17.53
CA ASN A 42 -0.26 13.09 16.14
C ASN A 42 0.65 12.34 15.17
N GLY A 43 1.94 12.19 15.49
CA GLY A 43 2.87 11.38 14.70
C GLY A 43 2.40 9.92 14.58
N GLU A 44 2.02 9.32 15.70
CA GLU A 44 1.51 7.94 15.73
C GLU A 44 0.19 7.76 14.97
N LEU A 45 -0.72 8.73 15.06
CA LEU A 45 -1.98 8.74 14.31
C LEU A 45 -1.76 8.91 12.80
N ASP A 46 -0.83 9.77 12.38
CA ASP A 46 -0.48 9.94 10.97
C ASP A 46 0.08 8.64 10.37
N GLU A 47 0.93 7.92 11.11
CA GLU A 47 1.43 6.61 10.70
C GLU A 47 0.32 5.54 10.65
N LEU A 48 -0.63 5.59 11.58
CA LEU A 48 -1.81 4.74 11.58
C LEU A 48 -2.69 4.99 10.34
N VAL A 49 -2.90 6.26 9.97
CA VAL A 49 -3.61 6.67 8.74
C VAL A 49 -2.88 6.15 7.50
N GLY A 50 -1.56 6.26 7.46
CA GLY A 50 -0.74 5.69 6.37
C GLY A 50 -0.93 4.17 6.25
N SER A 51 -0.89 3.46 7.38
CA SER A 51 -1.10 2.00 7.43
C SER A 51 -2.49 1.58 6.98
N LEU A 52 -3.53 2.34 7.35
CA LEU A 52 -4.91 2.14 6.87
C LEU A 52 -5.05 2.41 5.37
N GLY A 53 -4.38 3.46 4.87
CA GLY A 53 -4.32 3.78 3.45
C GLY A 53 -3.74 2.64 2.62
N GLU A 54 -2.61 2.08 3.09
CA GLU A 54 -1.97 0.92 2.46
C GLU A 54 -2.88 -0.32 2.47
N LEU A 55 -3.49 -0.63 3.62
CA LEU A 55 -4.42 -1.76 3.73
C LEU A 55 -5.60 -1.61 2.76
N ARG A 56 -6.19 -0.40 2.71
CA ARG A 56 -7.32 -0.07 1.83
C ARG A 56 -6.93 -0.23 0.37
N TYR A 57 -5.72 0.20 -0.01
CA TYR A 57 -5.22 0.03 -1.37
C TYR A 57 -5.24 -1.45 -1.78
N TYR A 58 -4.56 -2.31 -1.02
CA TYR A 58 -4.46 -3.72 -1.38
C TYR A 58 -5.78 -4.48 -1.27
N LYS A 59 -6.63 -4.14 -0.31
CA LYS A 59 -7.99 -4.69 -0.22
C LYS A 59 -8.78 -4.40 -1.49
N THR A 60 -8.77 -3.14 -1.94
CA THR A 60 -9.47 -2.69 -3.15
C THR A 60 -8.91 -3.40 -4.39
N VAL A 61 -7.58 -3.53 -4.50
CA VAL A 61 -6.96 -4.30 -5.59
C VAL A 61 -7.45 -5.75 -5.57
N LEU A 62 -7.36 -6.44 -4.43
CA LEU A 62 -7.74 -7.84 -4.31
C LEU A 62 -9.22 -8.08 -4.64
N GLU A 63 -10.12 -7.28 -4.10
CA GLU A 63 -11.56 -7.49 -4.23
C GLU A 63 -12.09 -6.98 -5.58
N ASP A 64 -11.79 -5.73 -5.94
CA ASP A 64 -12.44 -5.05 -7.07
C ASP A 64 -11.76 -5.33 -8.41
N ALA A 65 -10.43 -5.57 -8.42
CA ALA A 65 -9.71 -5.89 -9.65
C ALA A 65 -9.56 -7.40 -9.86
N LEU A 66 -9.24 -8.13 -8.78
CA LEU A 66 -8.82 -9.53 -8.87
C LEU A 66 -9.93 -10.52 -8.51
N GLY A 67 -11.07 -10.05 -7.99
CA GLY A 67 -12.21 -10.88 -7.59
C GLY A 67 -11.94 -11.79 -6.38
N GLY A 68 -10.86 -11.53 -5.63
CA GLY A 68 -10.53 -12.24 -4.40
C GLY A 68 -11.35 -11.74 -3.22
N SER A 69 -11.04 -12.26 -2.03
CA SER A 69 -11.71 -11.84 -0.78
C SER A 69 -10.67 -11.56 0.30
N ALA A 70 -10.81 -10.41 0.97
CA ALA A 70 -9.93 -10.07 2.07
C ALA A 70 -10.16 -11.01 3.28
N PRO A 71 -9.11 -11.37 4.04
CA PRO A 71 -9.26 -12.15 5.27
C PRO A 71 -10.13 -11.43 6.30
N THR A 72 -10.86 -12.17 7.14
CA THR A 72 -11.67 -11.62 8.23
C THR A 72 -10.84 -10.77 9.21
N ALA A 73 -9.57 -11.14 9.43
CA ALA A 73 -8.61 -10.37 10.22
C ALA A 73 -8.46 -8.90 9.76
N THR A 74 -8.80 -8.59 8.50
CA THR A 74 -8.84 -7.22 7.97
C THR A 74 -9.88 -6.37 8.69
N ILE A 75 -11.05 -6.94 8.98
CA ILE A 75 -12.14 -6.24 9.70
C ILE A 75 -11.69 -5.96 11.13
N ASP A 76 -11.13 -6.95 11.81
CA ASP A 76 -10.65 -6.82 13.18
C ASP A 76 -9.55 -5.75 13.29
N ALA A 77 -8.60 -5.74 12.35
CA ALA A 77 -7.53 -4.75 12.32
C ALA A 77 -8.06 -3.32 12.10
N VAL A 78 -9.07 -3.15 11.23
CA VAL A 78 -9.71 -1.84 11.02
C VAL A 78 -10.50 -1.40 12.25
N GLN A 79 -11.20 -2.31 12.94
CA GLN A 79 -11.92 -1.96 14.17
C GLN A 79 -10.96 -1.57 15.30
N LEU A 80 -9.84 -2.29 15.44
CA LEU A 80 -8.82 -1.94 16.41
C LEU A 80 -8.21 -0.57 16.12
N ALA A 81 -7.93 -0.26 14.85
CA ALA A 81 -7.45 1.06 14.43
C ALA A 81 -8.46 2.17 14.73
N LYS A 82 -9.75 1.94 14.47
CA LYS A 82 -10.82 2.89 14.83
C LYS A 82 -10.88 3.13 16.33
N LYS A 83 -10.77 2.08 17.14
CA LYS A 83 -10.77 2.18 18.60
C LYS A 83 -9.56 2.96 19.12
N ALA A 84 -8.38 2.72 18.54
CA ALA A 84 -7.16 3.44 18.92
C ALA A 84 -7.22 4.93 18.52
N ALA A 85 -7.88 5.24 17.39
CA ALA A 85 -8.05 6.62 16.92
C ALA A 85 -9.22 7.37 17.55
N SER A 86 -10.14 6.70 18.26
CA SER A 86 -11.30 7.33 18.89
C SER A 86 -11.03 7.96 20.25
N VAL A 87 -9.80 7.86 20.75
CA VAL A 87 -9.38 8.51 22.00
C VAL A 87 -9.27 10.01 21.74
N THR A 88 -9.91 10.80 22.61
CA THR A 88 -10.26 12.19 22.29
C THR A 88 -9.23 13.20 22.79
N GLN A 89 -9.16 14.34 22.09
CA GLN A 89 -8.43 15.52 22.54
C GLN A 89 -8.90 16.00 23.93
N GLU A 90 -10.14 15.67 24.32
CA GLU A 90 -10.73 15.97 25.63
C GLU A 90 -10.12 15.15 26.78
N GLU A 91 -9.78 13.88 26.53
CA GLU A 91 -9.02 13.03 27.48
C GLU A 91 -7.59 13.56 27.63
N LEU A 92 -6.95 13.99 26.53
CA LEU A 92 -5.61 14.58 26.55
C LEU A 92 -5.55 15.95 27.26
N LEU A 93 -6.59 16.76 27.11
CA LEU A 93 -6.70 18.10 27.73
C LEU A 93 -7.10 18.03 29.21
N ALA A 94 -7.66 16.90 29.68
CA ALA A 94 -7.96 16.71 31.08
C ALA A 94 -6.70 16.89 31.95
N ASN A 95 -5.52 16.49 31.45
CA ASN A 95 -4.23 16.60 32.14
C ASN A 95 -3.72 18.05 32.30
N VAL A 96 -4.21 19.01 31.51
CA VAL A 96 -3.95 20.45 31.74
C VAL A 96 -4.83 21.00 32.87
N GLN A 97 -5.97 20.36 33.14
CA GLN A 97 -6.96 20.81 34.12
C GLN A 97 -6.91 20.04 35.46
N THR A 98 -6.44 18.79 35.48
CA THR A 98 -6.36 17.94 36.68
C THR A 98 -5.06 18.09 37.47
N GLY A 99 -4.10 18.86 36.95
CA GLY A 99 -2.95 19.30 37.72
C GLY A 99 -3.38 20.28 38.80
N ASP A 100 -3.44 19.77 40.02
CA ASP A 100 -3.19 20.52 41.25
C ASP A 100 -2.28 21.75 41.02
N ILE A 101 -2.87 22.92 40.76
CA ILE A 101 -2.14 24.20 40.70
C ILE A 101 -1.56 24.54 42.09
N GLY A 102 -1.82 23.71 43.12
CA GLY A 102 -1.30 23.93 44.46
C GLY A 102 -0.98 22.65 45.23
N GLN A 103 0.21 22.08 45.01
CA GLN A 103 1.20 21.82 46.09
C GLN A 103 2.42 21.00 45.68
N GLU A 104 2.53 20.48 44.46
CA GLU A 104 3.80 19.89 44.01
C GLU A 104 4.77 20.99 43.53
N GLU A 105 5.69 21.36 44.43
CA GLU A 105 6.82 22.21 44.11
C GLU A 105 7.75 21.50 43.12
N ILE A 106 7.56 21.73 41.81
CA ILE A 106 8.58 21.37 40.83
C ILE A 106 9.79 22.28 41.08
N ASN A 107 10.85 21.71 41.63
CA ASN A 107 12.08 22.40 41.99
C ASN A 107 12.95 22.57 40.73
N LEU A 108 12.67 23.61 39.94
CA LEU A 108 13.37 23.90 38.68
C LEU A 108 14.84 24.31 38.85
N ASN A 109 15.38 24.32 40.08
CA ASN A 109 16.77 24.68 40.37
C ASN A 109 17.79 23.63 39.85
N GLU A 110 17.36 22.45 39.42
CA GLU A 110 18.23 21.48 38.72
C GLU A 110 18.16 21.57 37.19
N VAL A 111 17.28 22.41 36.63
CA VAL A 111 17.30 22.70 35.19
C VAL A 111 18.37 23.75 34.95
N SER A 112 19.59 23.26 34.72
CA SER A 112 20.74 24.05 34.29
C SER A 112 20.29 25.09 33.27
N THR A 113 20.38 26.36 33.65
CA THR A 113 20.30 27.50 32.73
C THR A 113 21.57 27.54 31.89
N ASP A 114 21.78 26.50 31.07
CA ASP A 114 22.67 26.63 29.93
C ASP A 114 21.80 26.98 28.72
N SER A 115 22.18 28.07 28.07
CA SER A 115 21.40 28.70 27.03
C SER A 115 21.23 27.74 25.85
N GLY A 116 20.07 27.10 25.73
CA GLY A 116 19.68 26.34 24.54
C GLY A 116 19.23 24.89 24.75
N SER A 117 19.26 24.33 25.96
CA SER A 117 18.71 22.98 26.19
C SER A 117 17.19 23.02 26.34
N ARG A 118 16.49 22.46 25.34
CA ARG A 118 15.09 22.02 25.46
C ARG A 118 14.94 21.28 26.77
N VAL A 119 14.00 21.72 27.62
CA VAL A 119 13.49 20.91 28.73
C VAL A 119 13.15 19.54 28.14
N THR A 120 13.77 18.46 28.62
CA THR A 120 13.36 17.10 28.29
C THR A 120 12.02 16.89 28.97
N VAL A 121 10.96 16.98 28.18
CA VAL A 121 9.60 16.76 28.64
C VAL A 121 9.29 15.28 28.48
N GLU A 122 8.87 14.63 29.56
CA GLU A 122 8.45 13.22 29.54
C GLU A 122 6.99 13.08 29.13
N LEU A 123 6.64 11.94 28.54
CA LEU A 123 5.27 11.58 28.24
C LEU A 123 4.50 11.30 29.53
N THR A 124 3.21 11.65 29.54
CA THR A 124 2.32 11.21 30.62
C THR A 124 1.94 9.74 30.43
N GLU A 125 1.77 8.97 31.52
CA GLU A 125 1.40 7.54 31.49
C GLU A 125 0.18 7.24 30.60
N GLU A 126 -0.79 8.16 30.57
CA GLU A 126 -1.97 8.04 29.71
C GLU A 126 -1.60 8.06 28.22
N VAL A 127 -0.74 9.00 27.82
CA VAL A 127 -0.26 9.14 26.44
C VAL A 127 0.62 7.95 26.05
N GLU A 128 1.46 7.44 26.96
CA GLU A 128 2.21 6.19 26.71
C GLU A 128 1.28 4.99 26.47
N THR A 129 0.20 4.90 27.24
CA THR A 129 -0.83 3.87 27.08
C THR A 129 -1.54 4.01 25.73
N GLN A 130 -1.88 5.23 25.32
CA GLN A 130 -2.51 5.50 24.03
C GLN A 130 -1.58 5.17 22.85
N ILE A 131 -0.33 5.62 22.90
CA ILE A 131 0.71 5.29 21.91
C ILE A 131 0.83 3.76 21.80
N SER A 132 0.90 3.05 22.92
CA SER A 132 0.97 1.58 22.94
C SER A 132 -0.23 0.91 22.24
N GLN A 133 -1.44 1.48 22.38
CA GLN A 133 -2.64 1.01 21.69
C GLN A 133 -2.60 1.29 20.19
N ILE A 134 -2.14 2.48 19.78
CA ILE A 134 -1.96 2.85 18.37
C ILE A 134 -0.93 1.92 17.71
N GLU A 135 0.20 1.67 18.38
CA GLU A 135 1.20 0.73 17.89
C GLU A 135 0.64 -0.70 17.73
N ALA A 136 -0.17 -1.16 18.68
CA ALA A 136 -0.82 -2.47 18.58
C ALA A 136 -1.75 -2.54 17.37
N ALA A 137 -2.52 -1.48 17.11
CA ALA A 137 -3.34 -1.36 15.92
C ALA A 137 -2.50 -1.37 14.63
N LYS A 138 -1.43 -0.57 14.56
CA LYS A 138 -0.47 -0.55 13.44
C LYS A 138 0.10 -1.93 13.15
N ARG A 139 0.49 -2.69 14.18
CA ARG A 139 0.98 -4.07 14.05
C ARG A 139 -0.07 -4.99 13.41
N GLN A 140 -1.33 -4.91 13.84
CA GLN A 140 -2.42 -5.71 13.26
C GLN A 140 -2.73 -5.32 11.81
N LEU A 141 -2.76 -4.02 11.50
CA LEU A 141 -2.93 -3.54 10.12
C LEU A 141 -1.81 -4.06 9.22
N LYS A 142 -0.56 -3.98 9.66
CA LYS A 142 0.60 -4.49 8.92
C LYS A 142 0.49 -6.00 8.65
N GLN A 143 0.03 -6.77 9.64
CA GLN A 143 -0.19 -8.21 9.48
C GLN A 143 -1.29 -8.49 8.45
N ALA A 144 -2.45 -7.82 8.54
CA ALA A 144 -3.53 -7.94 7.58
C ALA A 144 -3.09 -7.54 6.16
N THR A 145 -2.39 -6.41 6.02
CA THR A 145 -1.82 -5.95 4.74
C THR A 145 -0.89 -6.99 4.13
N ASN A 146 0.00 -7.59 4.93
CA ASN A 146 0.91 -8.63 4.45
C ASN A 146 0.18 -9.91 4.02
N GLN A 147 -0.92 -10.27 4.68
CA GLN A 147 -1.75 -11.39 4.25
C GLN A 147 -2.41 -11.11 2.90
N ILE A 148 -2.98 -9.92 2.70
CA ILE A 148 -3.57 -9.52 1.41
C ILE A 148 -2.50 -9.51 0.31
N LYS A 149 -1.32 -8.94 0.57
CA LYS A 149 -0.17 -8.98 -0.38
C LYS A 149 0.19 -10.41 -0.79
N LYS A 150 0.18 -11.35 0.15
CA LYS A 150 0.42 -12.78 -0.13
C LYS A 150 -0.68 -13.37 -1.03
N LEU A 151 -1.95 -13.04 -0.77
CA LEU A 151 -3.07 -13.49 -1.62
C LEU A 151 -2.96 -12.90 -3.04
N ILE A 152 -2.65 -11.61 -3.17
CA ILE A 152 -2.41 -10.97 -4.48
C ILE A 152 -1.28 -11.70 -5.23
N LYS A 153 -0.18 -12.02 -4.55
CA LYS A 153 0.96 -12.69 -5.18
C LYS A 153 0.66 -14.15 -5.54
N ASN A 154 0.19 -14.93 -4.59
CA ASN A 154 0.15 -16.39 -4.67
C ASN A 154 -1.22 -16.95 -5.09
N GLY A 155 -2.26 -16.13 -5.04
CA GLY A 155 -3.63 -16.57 -5.23
C GLY A 155 -4.33 -16.88 -3.92
N GLY A 156 -5.64 -17.10 -4.02
CA GLY A 156 -6.56 -17.45 -2.95
C GLY A 156 -7.84 -18.00 -3.55
N GLN A 157 -8.96 -17.78 -2.85
CA GLN A 157 -10.27 -18.09 -3.40
C GLN A 157 -10.57 -17.13 -4.57
N ASN A 158 -10.94 -17.68 -5.75
CA ASN A 158 -11.29 -16.97 -7.00
C ASN A 158 -10.17 -16.20 -7.73
N TRP A 159 -9.12 -15.77 -7.03
CA TRP A 159 -7.92 -15.19 -7.65
C TRP A 159 -6.81 -16.24 -7.71
N LYS A 160 -6.28 -16.51 -8.90
CA LYS A 160 -5.28 -17.58 -9.06
C LYS A 160 -3.82 -17.14 -8.92
N GLY A 161 -3.60 -15.89 -8.50
CA GLY A 161 -2.26 -15.39 -8.23
C GLY A 161 -1.65 -14.63 -9.40
N ARG A 162 -0.70 -13.77 -9.06
CA ARG A 162 0.11 -13.01 -10.01
C ARG A 162 0.92 -13.95 -10.91
N THR A 163 1.45 -15.05 -10.36
CA THR A 163 2.27 -16.01 -11.11
C THR A 163 1.52 -16.63 -12.29
N GLU A 164 0.28 -17.09 -12.09
CA GLU A 164 -0.51 -17.66 -13.20
C GLU A 164 -0.80 -16.62 -14.28
N TRP A 165 -1.09 -15.38 -13.91
CA TRP A 165 -1.27 -14.31 -14.90
C TRP A 165 0.01 -13.98 -15.66
N GLU A 166 1.17 -14.01 -15.00
CA GLU A 166 2.45 -13.86 -15.68
C GLU A 166 2.71 -15.00 -16.68
N GLU A 167 2.31 -16.24 -16.36
CA GLU A 167 2.40 -17.38 -17.27
C GLU A 167 1.46 -17.25 -18.47
N LYS A 168 0.20 -16.85 -18.25
CA LYS A 168 -0.76 -16.58 -19.34
C LYS A 168 -0.25 -15.51 -20.30
N VAL A 169 0.25 -14.39 -19.76
CA VAL A 169 0.80 -13.31 -20.57
C VAL A 169 2.00 -13.80 -21.38
N ARG A 170 2.90 -14.61 -20.79
CA ARG A 170 4.04 -15.19 -21.52
C ARG A 170 3.59 -16.11 -22.65
N ALA A 171 2.64 -17.01 -22.40
CA ALA A 171 2.12 -17.92 -23.43
C ALA A 171 1.50 -17.16 -24.60
N ALA A 172 0.75 -16.09 -24.32
CA ALA A 172 0.20 -15.22 -25.36
C ALA A 172 1.28 -14.41 -26.10
N GLU A 173 2.30 -13.91 -25.39
CA GLU A 173 3.46 -13.23 -26.01
C GLU A 173 4.22 -14.17 -26.96
N GLU A 174 4.45 -15.42 -26.57
CA GLU A 174 5.09 -16.45 -27.40
C GLU A 174 4.28 -16.71 -28.68
N LEU A 175 2.97 -16.93 -28.55
CA LEU A 175 2.08 -17.09 -29.71
C LEU A 175 2.11 -15.87 -30.63
N GLN A 176 2.02 -14.65 -30.07
CA GLN A 176 2.07 -13.41 -30.86
C GLN A 176 3.39 -13.21 -31.61
N SER A 177 4.50 -13.67 -31.03
CA SER A 177 5.81 -13.63 -31.68
C SER A 177 5.84 -14.49 -32.94
N ILE A 178 5.10 -15.61 -32.97
CA ILE A 178 5.05 -16.53 -34.10
C ILE A 178 4.09 -16.02 -35.17
N LEU A 179 2.89 -15.57 -34.77
CA LEU A 179 1.87 -15.05 -35.69
C LEU A 179 2.26 -13.72 -36.35
N GLY A 180 3.32 -13.07 -35.87
CA GLY A 180 3.80 -11.81 -36.41
C GLY A 180 2.91 -10.61 -36.06
N SER A 181 2.76 -10.30 -34.77
CA SER A 181 2.23 -9.01 -34.24
C SER A 181 0.93 -8.48 -34.90
N GLN A 182 -0.01 -9.36 -35.26
CA GLN A 182 -1.17 -9.01 -36.10
C GLN A 182 -2.17 -8.07 -35.39
N SER A 183 -2.42 -8.25 -34.08
CA SER A 183 -3.38 -7.41 -33.33
C SER A 183 -2.68 -6.32 -32.50
N LYS A 184 -2.71 -5.09 -32.99
CA LYS A 184 -2.24 -3.90 -32.24
C LYS A 184 -2.97 -3.74 -30.91
N ASP A 185 -4.25 -4.08 -30.87
CA ASP A 185 -5.08 -3.92 -29.67
C ASP A 185 -4.79 -5.00 -28.63
N PHE A 186 -4.57 -6.25 -29.05
CA PHE A 186 -4.15 -7.31 -28.14
C PHE A 186 -2.73 -7.07 -27.60
N ASN A 187 -1.80 -6.62 -28.44
CA ASN A 187 -0.46 -6.23 -27.99
C ASN A 187 -0.50 -5.08 -26.99
N ARG A 188 -1.41 -4.11 -27.15
CA ARG A 188 -1.63 -3.06 -26.15
C ARG A 188 -2.14 -3.65 -24.83
N ALA A 189 -3.07 -4.61 -24.88
CA ALA A 189 -3.59 -5.28 -23.70
C ALA A 189 -2.50 -6.07 -22.96
N LEU A 190 -1.71 -6.89 -23.68
CA LEU A 190 -0.58 -7.65 -23.13
C LEU A 190 0.41 -6.75 -22.39
N ASN A 191 0.86 -5.69 -23.05
CA ASN A 191 1.81 -4.73 -22.45
C ASN A 191 1.21 -4.04 -21.22
N GLN A 192 -0.08 -3.71 -21.25
CA GLN A 192 -0.77 -3.10 -20.13
C GLN A 192 -0.87 -4.06 -18.93
N ILE A 193 -1.28 -5.32 -19.16
CA ILE A 193 -1.33 -6.35 -18.11
C ILE A 193 0.05 -6.57 -17.52
N ARG A 194 1.08 -6.74 -18.35
CA ARG A 194 2.47 -6.94 -17.92
C ARG A 194 2.98 -5.79 -17.04
N ARG A 195 2.70 -4.54 -17.42
CA ARG A 195 3.05 -3.36 -16.61
C ARG A 195 2.33 -3.38 -15.26
N LEU A 196 1.02 -3.65 -15.27
CA LEU A 196 0.20 -3.69 -14.06
C LEU A 196 0.69 -4.78 -13.10
N LEU A 197 0.96 -5.99 -13.59
CA LEU A 197 1.47 -7.11 -12.78
C LEU A 197 2.84 -6.80 -12.15
N ARG A 198 3.75 -6.20 -12.93
CA ARG A 198 5.15 -6.03 -12.50
C ARG A 198 5.37 -4.82 -11.60
N ARG A 199 4.70 -3.70 -11.89
CA ARG A 199 5.00 -2.41 -11.28
C ARG A 199 3.90 -1.94 -10.34
N GLU A 200 2.67 -1.86 -10.82
CA GLU A 200 1.60 -1.11 -10.13
C GLU A 200 0.83 -1.95 -9.11
N MET A 201 0.71 -3.26 -9.33
CA MET A 201 -0.05 -4.16 -8.44
C MET A 201 0.46 -4.13 -6.99
N MET A 202 1.76 -3.92 -6.80
CA MET A 202 2.40 -3.89 -5.47
C MET A 202 2.75 -2.48 -5.01
N ASP A 203 2.37 -1.44 -5.75
CA ASP A 203 2.69 -0.05 -5.46
C ASP A 203 1.48 0.68 -4.88
N SER A 204 1.45 0.86 -3.56
CA SER A 204 0.36 1.54 -2.86
C SER A 204 0.47 3.06 -2.87
N SER A 205 1.50 3.63 -3.50
CA SER A 205 1.62 5.09 -3.65
C SER A 205 0.62 5.66 -4.67
N ASP A 206 0.12 4.82 -5.57
CA ASP A 206 -0.88 5.16 -6.56
C ASP A 206 -2.32 4.92 -6.05
N SER A 207 -3.30 5.47 -6.77
CA SER A 207 -4.71 5.25 -6.47
C SER A 207 -5.17 3.83 -6.85
N ALA A 208 -5.71 3.07 -5.89
CA ALA A 208 -6.28 1.75 -6.15
C ALA A 208 -7.40 1.79 -7.20
N THR A 209 -8.22 2.84 -7.22
CA THR A 209 -9.27 3.03 -8.23
C THR A 209 -8.68 3.17 -9.63
N ASN A 210 -7.52 3.84 -9.76
CA ASN A 210 -6.80 3.92 -11.03
C ASN A 210 -6.27 2.54 -11.44
N PHE A 211 -5.74 1.75 -10.52
CA PHE A 211 -5.33 0.37 -10.79
C PHE A 211 -6.51 -0.48 -11.26
N VAL A 212 -7.62 -0.52 -10.51
CA VAL A 212 -8.84 -1.30 -10.83
C VAL A 212 -9.35 -0.96 -12.23
N ARG A 213 -9.45 0.33 -12.55
CA ARG A 213 -9.90 0.78 -13.88
C ARG A 213 -8.95 0.34 -14.99
N GLN A 214 -7.65 0.45 -14.77
CA GLN A 214 -6.65 0.04 -15.76
C GLN A 214 -6.62 -1.47 -15.94
N TRP A 215 -6.74 -2.22 -14.86
CA TRP A 215 -6.84 -3.68 -14.87
C TRP A 215 -8.08 -4.13 -15.64
N GLY A 216 -9.27 -3.60 -15.30
CA GLY A 216 -10.52 -3.94 -15.98
C GLY A 216 -10.52 -3.63 -17.48
N ARG A 217 -9.88 -2.54 -17.91
CA ARG A 217 -9.69 -2.24 -19.34
C ARG A 217 -8.77 -3.25 -20.03
N ALA A 218 -7.67 -3.61 -19.36
CA ALA A 218 -6.69 -4.53 -19.90
C ALA A 218 -7.26 -5.95 -20.01
N THR A 219 -7.94 -6.44 -18.97
CA THR A 219 -8.59 -7.75 -18.97
C THR A 219 -9.79 -7.80 -19.93
N SER A 220 -10.60 -6.75 -20.03
CA SER A 220 -11.68 -6.70 -21.03
C SER A 220 -11.14 -6.79 -22.47
N ASN A 221 -10.00 -6.16 -22.77
CA ASN A 221 -9.38 -6.29 -24.09
C ASN A 221 -8.72 -7.66 -24.29
N TRP A 222 -8.16 -8.26 -23.25
CA TRP A 222 -7.68 -9.64 -23.26
C TRP A 222 -8.80 -10.64 -23.58
N GLU A 223 -9.97 -10.49 -22.95
CA GLU A 223 -11.13 -11.36 -23.19
C GLU A 223 -11.72 -11.25 -24.61
N LYS A 224 -11.51 -10.13 -25.31
CA LYS A 224 -11.95 -9.99 -26.71
C LYS A 224 -11.12 -10.82 -27.70
N HIS A 225 -9.98 -11.35 -27.26
CA HIS A 225 -9.01 -12.04 -28.12
C HIS A 225 -8.73 -13.45 -27.59
N GLN A 226 -9.77 -14.22 -27.26
CA GLN A 226 -9.64 -15.54 -26.61
C GLN A 226 -8.74 -16.50 -27.38
N SER A 227 -8.85 -16.55 -28.71
CA SER A 227 -8.01 -17.38 -29.58
C SER A 227 -6.52 -17.03 -29.51
N LEU A 228 -6.16 -15.83 -29.05
CA LEU A 228 -4.76 -15.37 -28.95
C LEU A 228 -4.17 -15.54 -27.55
N GLN A 229 -4.94 -16.06 -26.60
CA GLN A 229 -4.52 -16.17 -25.19
C GLN A 229 -3.59 -17.36 -24.93
N SER A 230 -3.67 -18.41 -25.74
CA SER A 230 -2.82 -19.60 -25.63
C SER A 230 -2.80 -20.38 -26.95
N PHE A 231 -1.81 -21.27 -27.10
CA PHE A 231 -1.79 -22.22 -28.22
C PHE A 231 -3.03 -23.10 -28.28
N ASP A 232 -3.53 -23.54 -27.13
CA ASP A 232 -4.68 -24.44 -27.07
C ASP A 232 -5.96 -23.71 -27.52
N ALA A 233 -6.15 -22.44 -27.11
CA ALA A 233 -7.27 -21.63 -27.58
C ALA A 233 -7.17 -21.31 -29.07
N PHE A 234 -5.96 -21.07 -29.58
CA PHE A 234 -5.70 -20.86 -30.99
C PHE A 234 -5.97 -22.13 -31.81
N GLN A 235 -5.55 -23.28 -31.30
CA GLN A 235 -5.78 -24.59 -31.90
C GLN A 235 -7.26 -24.88 -32.05
N GLU A 236 -8.03 -24.68 -30.98
CA GLU A 236 -9.47 -24.93 -30.94
C GLU A 236 -10.22 -24.04 -31.93
N GLU A 237 -9.92 -22.72 -31.95
CA GLU A 237 -10.55 -21.76 -32.87
C GLU A 237 -10.36 -22.14 -34.34
N HIS A 238 -9.16 -22.59 -34.70
CA HIS A 238 -8.80 -22.89 -36.09
C HIS A 238 -8.88 -24.39 -36.44
N ASN A 239 -9.34 -25.23 -35.51
CA ASN A 239 -9.39 -26.70 -35.66
C ASN A 239 -8.05 -27.31 -36.13
N LEU A 240 -6.94 -26.82 -35.58
CA LEU A 240 -5.61 -27.32 -35.92
C LEU A 240 -5.35 -28.68 -35.26
N SER A 241 -4.64 -29.55 -35.97
CA SER A 241 -4.20 -30.81 -35.38
C SER A 241 -3.08 -30.59 -34.34
N ASP A 242 -2.98 -31.51 -33.37
CA ASP A 242 -1.89 -31.48 -32.36
C ASP A 242 -0.50 -31.43 -33.02
N SER A 243 -0.35 -32.17 -34.13
CA SER A 243 0.89 -32.17 -34.93
C SER A 243 1.21 -30.78 -35.49
N THR A 244 0.21 -30.05 -35.97
CA THR A 244 0.39 -28.68 -36.47
C THR A 244 0.80 -27.75 -35.34
N VAL A 245 0.17 -27.84 -34.17
CA VAL A 245 0.51 -27.01 -33.01
C VAL A 245 1.92 -27.28 -32.51
N ASP A 246 2.35 -28.54 -32.48
CA ASP A 246 3.71 -28.91 -32.11
C ASP A 246 4.75 -28.34 -33.09
N GLU A 247 4.44 -28.31 -34.39
CA GLU A 247 5.27 -27.66 -35.39
C GLU A 247 5.31 -26.13 -35.22
N ILE A 248 4.18 -25.48 -34.90
CA ILE A 248 4.14 -24.04 -34.57
C ILE A 248 4.99 -23.75 -33.32
N ARG A 249 4.93 -24.60 -32.29
CA ARG A 249 5.78 -24.46 -31.09
C ARG A 249 7.26 -24.64 -31.42
N LYS A 250 7.62 -25.50 -32.38
CA LYS A 250 8.99 -25.63 -32.88
C LYS A 250 9.45 -24.35 -33.60
N LEU A 251 8.61 -23.74 -34.44
CA LEU A 251 8.91 -22.43 -35.07
C LEU A 251 9.29 -21.38 -34.04
N SER A 252 8.57 -21.34 -32.92
CA SER A 252 8.88 -20.41 -31.81
C SER A 252 10.30 -20.55 -31.27
N LYS A 253 10.90 -21.74 -31.37
CA LYS A 253 12.20 -22.07 -30.77
C LYS A 253 13.34 -22.02 -31.77
N SER A 254 13.09 -22.34 -33.05
CA SER A 254 14.12 -22.48 -34.07
C SER A 254 14.18 -21.32 -35.07
N GLU A 255 13.26 -20.34 -34.99
CA GLU A 255 13.07 -19.21 -35.93
C GLU A 255 12.78 -19.63 -37.39
N GLN A 256 13.04 -20.88 -37.76
CA GLN A 256 12.85 -21.48 -39.08
C GLN A 256 12.37 -22.93 -38.93
N LEU A 257 11.36 -23.31 -39.71
CA LEU A 257 11.05 -24.71 -40.02
C LEU A 257 11.50 -24.97 -41.45
N THR A 258 12.23 -26.05 -41.67
CA THR A 258 12.45 -26.53 -43.04
C THR A 258 11.28 -27.42 -43.46
N LEU A 259 11.09 -27.59 -44.77
CA LEU A 259 10.12 -28.55 -45.33
C LEU A 259 10.36 -29.99 -44.86
N ALA A 260 11.56 -30.32 -44.37
CA ALA A 260 11.87 -31.62 -43.80
C ALA A 260 11.36 -31.78 -42.35
N ASP A 261 11.14 -30.66 -41.65
CA ASP A 261 10.74 -30.63 -40.23
C ASP A 261 9.22 -30.57 -40.03
N ALA A 262 8.47 -30.30 -41.12
CA ALA A 262 7.03 -30.03 -41.11
C ALA A 262 6.27 -30.99 -42.03
N SER A 263 5.14 -31.52 -41.56
CA SER A 263 4.31 -32.38 -42.38
C SER A 263 3.55 -31.57 -43.43
N LEU A 264 3.31 -32.14 -44.62
CA LEU A 264 2.53 -31.46 -45.67
C LEU A 264 1.11 -31.12 -45.20
N ASN A 265 0.52 -31.94 -44.33
CA ASN A 265 -0.80 -31.67 -43.76
C ASN A 265 -0.74 -30.45 -42.82
N SER A 266 0.27 -30.40 -41.95
CA SER A 266 0.49 -29.27 -41.05
C SER A 266 0.72 -27.96 -41.82
N LEU A 267 1.52 -27.99 -42.90
CA LEU A 267 1.74 -26.83 -43.75
C LEU A 267 0.46 -26.34 -44.45
N LYS A 268 -0.43 -27.26 -44.85
CA LYS A 268 -1.74 -26.91 -45.40
C LYS A 268 -2.63 -26.26 -44.36
N GLU A 269 -2.67 -26.81 -43.13
CA GLU A 269 -3.41 -26.24 -42.01
C GLU A 269 -2.89 -24.82 -41.69
N MET A 270 -1.58 -24.64 -41.53
CA MET A 270 -0.97 -23.32 -41.28
C MET A 270 -1.24 -22.32 -42.40
N LYS A 271 -1.25 -22.75 -43.66
CA LYS A 271 -1.58 -21.88 -44.80
C LYS A 271 -3.05 -21.53 -44.92
N SER A 272 -3.93 -22.31 -44.29
CA SER A 272 -5.37 -22.04 -44.27
C SER A 272 -5.77 -20.98 -43.23
N VAL A 273 -4.87 -20.67 -42.30
CA VAL A 273 -5.07 -19.66 -41.24
C VAL A 273 -4.33 -18.39 -41.63
N SER A 274 -5.06 -17.29 -41.78
CA SER A 274 -4.52 -16.01 -42.29
C SER A 274 -3.36 -15.45 -41.44
N GLU A 275 -3.44 -15.69 -40.13
CA GLU A 275 -2.48 -15.25 -39.12
C GLU A 275 -1.16 -16.02 -39.23
N LEU A 276 -1.21 -17.29 -39.65
CA LEU A 276 -0.04 -18.15 -39.86
C LEU A 276 0.49 -18.08 -41.30
N GLU A 277 -0.35 -17.75 -42.27
CA GLU A 277 0.04 -17.66 -43.67
C GLU A 277 1.25 -16.73 -43.86
N SER A 278 1.24 -15.59 -43.15
CA SER A 278 2.28 -14.57 -43.16
C SER A 278 3.55 -15.00 -42.42
N ALA A 279 3.42 -15.85 -41.40
CA ALA A 279 4.53 -16.39 -40.63
C ALA A 279 5.29 -17.49 -41.38
N VAL A 280 4.57 -18.30 -42.17
CA VAL A 280 5.15 -19.41 -42.93
C VAL A 280 5.65 -18.92 -44.29
N LYS A 281 6.95 -18.61 -44.38
CA LYS A 281 7.62 -18.36 -45.67
C LYS A 281 8.11 -19.69 -46.26
N LEU A 282 7.45 -20.14 -47.33
CA LEU A 282 7.93 -21.26 -48.13
C LEU A 282 8.90 -20.72 -49.19
N SER A 283 10.19 -21.01 -49.03
CA SER A 283 11.21 -20.81 -50.06
C SER A 283 11.58 -22.16 -50.66
N LEU A 284 11.47 -22.27 -51.98
CA LEU A 284 11.94 -23.41 -52.78
C LEU A 284 13.46 -23.33 -53.01
#